data_AF-A0A484ZW26-F1
#
_entry.id   AF-A0A484ZW26-F1
#
_cell.length_a   1.000
_cell.length_b   1.000
_cell.length_c   1.000
_cell.angle_alpha   90.00
_cell.angle_beta   90.00
_cell.angle_gamma   90.00
#
_symmetry.space_group_name_H-M   'P 1'
#
loop_
_entity.id
_entity.type
_entity.pdbx_description
1 polymer ?
#
loop_
_entity_poly.entity_id
_entity_poly.type
_entity_poly.pdbx_seq_one_letter_code
_entity_poly.pdbx_strand_id
1 'polypeptide(L)' 'MRGGYDGAALSQNGLPCPNIFTGAHNFHSIYEYLPVKSLRAASDVLVEVVKLTHDRFASGDKA' A
#
# COMPACT_ATOMS: atom_id res chain seq x y z
N MET A 1 -6.61 3.52 -6.97
CA MET A 1 -8.04 3.90 -7.13
C MET A 1 -8.21 5.40 -6.89
N ARG A 2 -9.26 6.04 -7.41
CA ARG A 2 -9.65 7.43 -7.09
C ARG A 2 -10.86 7.52 -6.13
N GLY A 3 -11.24 6.40 -5.52
CA GLY A 3 -12.34 6.31 -4.55
C GLY A 3 -11.86 6.44 -3.10
N GLY A 4 -12.81 6.42 -2.16
CA GLY A 4 -12.51 6.39 -0.73
C GLY A 4 -11.75 5.13 -0.32
N TYR A 5 -10.88 5.28 0.68
CA TYR A 5 -10.14 4.20 1.33
C TYR A 5 -9.86 4.62 2.78
N ASP A 6 -9.67 3.67 3.69
CA ASP A 6 -9.52 3.96 5.12
C ASP A 6 -8.37 4.92 5.41
N GLY A 7 -7.29 4.81 4.65
CA GLY A 7 -6.13 5.70 4.77
C GLY A 7 -6.43 7.16 4.44
N ALA A 8 -7.48 7.48 3.68
CA ALA A 8 -7.91 8.86 3.46
C ALA A 8 -8.38 9.52 4.77
N ALA A 9 -9.06 8.77 5.63
CA ALA A 9 -9.50 9.24 6.94
C ALA A 9 -8.34 9.23 7.95
N LEU A 10 -7.53 8.17 7.96
CA LEU A 10 -6.40 8.05 8.89
C LEU A 10 -5.31 9.11 8.64
N SER A 11 -5.04 9.44 7.37
CA SER A 11 -4.05 10.47 7.01
C SER A 11 -4.45 11.88 7.44
N GLN A 12 -5.75 12.17 7.59
CA GLN A 12 -6.20 13.43 8.20
C GLN A 12 -5.78 13.56 9.66
N ASN A 13 -5.57 12.43 10.36
CA ASN A 13 -5.11 12.40 11.75
C ASN A 13 -3.57 12.33 11.85
N GLY A 14 -2.85 12.60 10.77
CA GLY A 14 -1.38 12.64 10.74
C GLY A 14 -0.70 11.29 10.60
N LEU A 15 -1.45 10.18 10.44
CA LEU A 15 -0.85 8.87 10.18
C LEU A 15 -0.50 8.73 8.69
N PRO A 16 0.78 8.52 8.31
CA PRO A 16 1.15 8.30 6.92
C PRO A 16 0.46 7.05 6.37
N CYS A 17 -0.40 7.25 5.36
CA CYS A 17 -1.18 6.18 4.75
C CYS A 17 -0.97 6.16 3.24
N PRO A 18 0.21 5.71 2.75
CA PRO A 18 0.45 5.59 1.31
C PRO A 18 -0.55 4.60 0.70
N ASN A 19 -1.30 5.06 -0.29
CA ASN A 19 -2.25 4.22 -1.02
C ASN A 19 -1.52 3.43 -2.12
N ILE A 20 -1.24 2.16 -1.85
CA ILE A 20 -0.59 1.25 -2.81
C ILE A 20 -1.63 0.41 -3.55
N PHE A 21 -1.26 -0.06 -4.74
CA PHE A 21 -2.11 -0.92 -5.54
C PHE A 21 -2.16 -2.35 -4.98
N THR A 22 -3.28 -3.05 -5.19
CA THR A 22 -3.39 -4.49 -4.93
C THR A 22 -3.08 -5.34 -6.16
N GLY A 23 -3.20 -4.75 -7.36
CA GLY A 23 -3.01 -5.44 -8.64
C GLY A 23 -4.22 -6.25 -9.11
N ALA A 24 -5.37 -6.13 -8.43
CA ALA A 24 -6.62 -6.80 -8.78
C ALA A 24 -7.44 -6.02 -9.81
N HIS A 25 -8.42 -6.69 -10.41
CA HIS A 25 -9.28 -6.18 -11.46
C HIS A 25 -10.76 -6.47 -11.15
N ASN A 26 -11.66 -5.68 -11.75
CA ASN A 26 -13.11 -5.82 -11.63
C ASN A 26 -13.64 -5.81 -10.19
N PHE A 27 -13.08 -4.93 -9.34
CA PHE A 27 -13.52 -4.75 -7.96
C PHE A 27 -15.04 -4.59 -7.86
N HIS A 28 -15.66 -5.30 -6.90
CA HIS A 28 -17.10 -5.34 -6.66
C HIS A 28 -17.94 -5.97 -7.78
N SER A 29 -17.33 -6.76 -8.66
CA SER A 29 -18.02 -7.55 -9.69
C SER A 29 -18.01 -9.05 -9.36
N ILE A 30 -18.92 -9.82 -9.95
CA ILE A 30 -18.86 -11.28 -9.94
C ILE A 30 -17.64 -11.83 -10.70
N TYR A 31 -16.99 -11.00 -11.51
CA TYR A 31 -15.76 -11.30 -12.23
C TYR A 31 -14.52 -10.69 -11.57
N GLU A 32 -14.56 -10.42 -10.27
CA GLU A 32 -13.40 -9.92 -9.52
C GLU A 32 -12.29 -10.97 -9.49
N TYR A 33 -11.06 -10.55 -9.79
CA TYR A 33 -9.90 -11.45 -9.74
C TYR A 33 -8.60 -10.70 -9.46
N LEU A 34 -7.62 -11.44 -8.95
CA LEU A 34 -6.27 -10.96 -8.70
C LEU A 34 -5.24 -11.87 -9.39
N PRO A 35 -4.55 -11.39 -10.44
CA PRO A 35 -3.46 -12.14 -11.05
C PRO A 35 -2.34 -12.42 -10.04
N VAL A 36 -1.87 -13.67 -10.00
CA VAL A 36 -0.81 -14.11 -9.07
C VAL A 36 0.48 -13.30 -9.23
N LYS A 37 0.84 -12.92 -10.46
CA LYS A 37 2.02 -12.09 -10.72
C LYS A 37 1.86 -10.68 -10.11
N SER A 38 0.67 -10.10 -10.21
CA SER A 38 0.37 -8.78 -9.63
C SER A 38 0.37 -8.83 -8.10
N LEU A 39 -0.16 -9.91 -7.50
CA LEU A 39 -0.10 -10.13 -6.06
C LEU A 39 1.35 -10.17 -5.55
N ARG A 40 2.22 -10.93 -6.23
CA ARG A 40 3.65 -11.00 -5.87
C ARG A 40 4.33 -9.63 -5.99
N ALA A 41 4.10 -8.92 -7.09
CA ALA A 41 4.66 -7.58 -7.27
C ALA A 41 4.18 -6.60 -6.18
N ALA A 42 2.90 -6.62 -5.81
CA ALA A 42 2.38 -5.79 -4.72
C ALA A 42 3.01 -6.15 -3.36
N SER A 43 3.22 -7.45 -3.11
CA SER A 43 3.93 -7.93 -1.92
C SER A 43 5.38 -7.44 -1.88
N ASP A 44 6.10 -7.53 -2.99
CA ASP A 44 7.49 -7.09 -3.09
C ASP A 44 7.61 -5.58 -2.81
N VAL A 45 6.69 -4.78 -3.35
CA VAL A 45 6.62 -3.34 -3.07
C VAL A 45 6.37 -3.08 -1.59
N LEU A 46 5.44 -3.78 -0.95
CA LEU A 46 5.16 -3.60 0.48
C LEU A 46 6.39 -3.93 1.33
N VAL A 47 7.05 -5.06 1.07
CA VAL A 47 8.27 -5.47 1.77
C VAL A 47 9.37 -4.42 1.62
N GLU A 48 9.54 -3.88 0.41
CA GLU A 48 10.56 -2.87 0.16
C GLU A 48 10.25 -1.55 0.88
N VAL A 49 8.99 -1.11 0.90
CA VAL A 49 8.57 0.08 1.66
C VAL A 49 8.88 -0.11 3.15
N VAL A 50 8.61 -1.28 3.72
CA VAL A 50 8.91 -1.56 5.13
C VAL A 50 10.41 -1.50 5.40
N LYS A 51 11.24 -2.10 4.54
CA LYS A 51 12.72 -2.05 4.68
C LYS A 51 13.25 -0.62 4.59
N LEU A 52 12.86 0.13 3.56
CA LEU A 52 13.28 1.52 3.38
C LEU A 52 12.83 2.40 4.54
N THR A 53 11.63 2.17 5.07
CA THR A 53 11.12 2.87 6.25
C THR A 53 11.94 2.52 7.48
N HIS A 54 12.20 1.23 7.71
CA HIS A 54 13.07 0.78 8.80
C HIS A 54 14.44 1.44 8.73
N ASP A 55 15.12 1.37 7.58
CA ASP A 55 16.48 1.89 7.43
C ASP A 55 16.53 3.41 7.63
N ARG A 56 15.49 4.12 7.16
CA ARG A 56 15.34 5.56 7.37
C ARG A 56 15.20 5.94 8.83
N PHE A 57 14.48 5.17 9.64
CA PHE A 57 14.21 5.53 11.04
C PHE A 57 15.14 4.84 12.05
N ALA A 58 15.75 3.71 11.68
CA ALA A 58 16.73 2.99 12.51
C ALA A 58 18.07 3.72 12.59
N SER A 59 18.44 4.49 11.57
CA SER A 59 19.66 5.31 11.55
C SER A 59 19.61 6.56 12.43
N GLY A 60 18.48 6.83 13.10
CA GLY A 60 18.29 8.01 13.94
C GLY A 60 17.91 9.27 13.16
N ASP A 61 17.65 9.15 11.86
CA ASP A 61 17.08 10.24 11.04
C ASP A 61 15.66 10.54 11.52
N LYS A 62 15.54 11.55 12.38
CA LYS A 62 14.25 12.14 12.75
C LYS A 62 13.84 13.03 11.58
N ALA A 63 12.80 12.60 10.87
CA ALA A 63 12.08 13.43 9.90
C ALA A 63 11.58 14.73 10.55
#